data_AF-A0AAN6MBN7-F1
#
_entry.id   AF-A0AAN6MBN7-F1
#
_cell.length_a   1.000
_cell.length_b   1.000
_cell.length_c   1.000
_cell.angle_alpha   90.00
_cell.angle_beta   90.00
_cell.angle_gamma   90.00
#
_symmetry.space_group_name_H-M   'P 1'
#
loop_
_entity.id
_entity.type
_entity.pdbx_description
1 polymer ?
#
loop_
_entity_poly.entity_id
_entity_poly.type
_entity_poly.pdbx_seq_one_letter_code
_entity_poly.pdbx_strand_id
1 'polypeptide(L)'
;PLSLDPTRSLLPNEEAKHQSLLQSGVHEIAPWVTLLSELQSMEKESREWQQEHSNHGPPRNVPLVDFYEHTLAVTVRSKQRSWDTMPSSVKKPYATTAMCHLLEIAAMMGIYWKEVDRARDQYRAEGNGYILTGSNVGELGIMFTLQICGKSRFEDNRVIPVDEVKDLWCGFVSTLFWSKVRDRGRIVFSNEYPNDLSFLMLGSFNEIAETMGLIECNTDTANYFRTYDAKHGHLFPLPFELLGMLGKTLRIRNSAFRMLPNPTPYHWDKNSFNIRELLMEYRKRIGDTEADLPPVPQIEALIGHANTLVAALKKDKNFNTPGYSMPLLDTVHNVLDKCDWFLMEIGRDLVRMVVREHFQEGLKLMNDKSGADALGPPQAP
;
A
#
# COMPACT_ATOMS: atom_id res chain seq x y z
N PRO A 1 -20.88 -19.52 -8.39
CA PRO A 1 -20.56 -18.15 -8.92
C PRO A 1 -20.26 -18.25 -10.42
N LEU A 2 -21.02 -17.52 -11.25
CA LEU A 2 -20.81 -17.49 -12.70
C LEU A 2 -19.43 -16.88 -13.00
N SER A 3 -18.66 -17.49 -13.90
CA SER A 3 -17.41 -16.93 -14.41
C SER A 3 -17.62 -15.46 -14.81
N LEU A 4 -16.74 -14.53 -14.42
CA LEU A 4 -16.70 -13.13 -14.86
C LEU A 4 -15.89 -12.99 -16.15
N ASP A 5 -15.28 -14.08 -16.64
CA ASP A 5 -14.67 -14.16 -17.96
C ASP A 5 -15.55 -13.61 -19.11
N PRO A 6 -16.87 -13.85 -19.19
CA PRO A 6 -17.72 -13.27 -20.24
C PRO A 6 -17.89 -11.74 -20.14
N THR A 7 -17.52 -11.12 -19.01
CA THR A 7 -17.54 -9.66 -18.84
C THR A 7 -16.20 -8.99 -19.11
N ARG A 8 -15.13 -9.78 -19.28
CA ARG A 8 -13.81 -9.26 -19.64
C ARG A 8 -13.84 -8.85 -21.11
N SER A 9 -13.34 -7.66 -21.42
CA SER A 9 -13.12 -7.30 -22.81
C SER A 9 -12.02 -8.20 -23.37
N LEU A 10 -12.17 -8.64 -24.61
CA LEU A 10 -11.13 -9.40 -25.29
C LEU A 10 -9.92 -8.47 -25.46
N LEU A 11 -8.79 -8.87 -24.86
CA LEU A 11 -7.51 -8.21 -25.13
C LEU A 11 -7.27 -8.27 -26.64
N PRO A 12 -6.86 -7.16 -27.28
CA PRO A 12 -6.39 -7.20 -28.66
C PRO A 12 -5.29 -8.26 -28.74
N ASN A 13 -5.41 -9.23 -29.67
CA ASN A 13 -4.32 -10.14 -29.97
C ASN A 13 -3.09 -9.29 -30.32
N GLU A 14 -2.13 -9.24 -29.40
CA GLU A 14 -0.88 -8.53 -29.61
C GLU A 14 -0.17 -9.12 -30.83
N GLU A 15 0.54 -8.28 -31.56
CA GLU A 15 1.21 -8.55 -32.84
C GLU A 15 0.34 -8.41 -34.11
N ALA A 16 -0.78 -9.13 -34.27
CA ALA A 16 -1.46 -9.17 -35.59
C ALA A 16 -2.33 -7.92 -35.92
N LYS A 17 -2.92 -7.28 -34.91
CA LYS A 17 -3.78 -6.09 -35.12
C LYS A 17 -3.01 -4.77 -35.12
N HIS A 18 -1.92 -4.69 -34.36
CA HIS A 18 -1.10 -3.47 -34.32
C HIS A 18 -0.42 -3.22 -35.68
N GLN A 19 0.12 -4.26 -36.32
CA GLN A 19 0.76 -4.12 -37.64
C GLN A 19 -0.24 -3.86 -38.78
N SER A 20 -1.46 -4.44 -38.72
CA SER A 20 -2.48 -4.22 -39.76
C SER A 20 -3.22 -2.88 -39.64
N LEU A 21 -3.34 -2.32 -38.44
CA LEU A 21 -3.93 -0.99 -38.21
C LEU A 21 -2.95 0.16 -38.51
N LEU A 22 -1.64 -0.06 -38.32
CA LEU A 22 -0.60 0.91 -38.70
C LEU A 22 -0.47 1.06 -40.22
N GLN A 23 -0.82 0.03 -41.00
CA GLN A 23 -0.76 0.05 -42.47
C GLN A 23 -1.97 0.71 -43.15
N SER A 24 -3.02 1.07 -42.42
CA SER A 24 -4.22 1.70 -42.98
C SER A 24 -4.65 2.93 -42.18
N GLY A 25 -3.90 4.04 -42.33
CA GLY A 25 -4.38 5.39 -42.00
C GLY A 25 -4.89 5.60 -40.56
N VAL A 26 -3.95 5.71 -39.62
CA VAL A 26 -4.06 6.26 -38.25
C VAL A 26 -5.49 6.49 -37.73
N HIS A 27 -6.13 5.42 -37.25
CA HIS A 27 -7.24 5.56 -36.31
C HIS A 27 -6.66 5.83 -34.91
N GLU A 28 -6.65 7.09 -34.47
CA GLU A 28 -6.33 7.44 -33.08
C GLU A 28 -7.36 6.78 -32.15
N ILE A 29 -6.93 5.75 -31.41
CA ILE A 29 -7.76 5.12 -30.37
C ILE A 29 -7.93 6.13 -29.23
N ALA A 30 -9.15 6.25 -28.70
CA ALA A 30 -9.39 7.17 -27.59
C ALA A 30 -8.54 6.79 -26.36
N PRO A 31 -7.85 7.75 -25.71
CA PRO A 31 -6.91 7.45 -24.61
C PRO A 31 -7.51 6.65 -23.44
N TRP A 32 -8.80 6.81 -23.18
CA TRP A 32 -9.49 6.04 -22.14
C TRP A 32 -9.72 4.57 -22.53
N VAL A 33 -9.79 4.24 -23.82
CA VAL A 33 -9.82 2.84 -24.29
C VAL A 33 -8.46 2.21 -24.07
N THR A 34 -7.39 2.95 -24.37
CA THR A 34 -6.01 2.54 -24.07
C THR A 34 -5.87 2.28 -22.58
N LEU A 35 -6.31 3.19 -21.71
CA LEU A 35 -6.31 3.00 -20.25
C LEU A 35 -6.96 1.67 -19.81
N LEU A 36 -8.14 1.36 -20.37
CA LEU A 36 -8.85 0.11 -20.05
C LEU A 36 -8.11 -1.13 -20.56
N SER A 37 -7.49 -1.04 -21.73
CA SER A 37 -6.64 -2.11 -22.27
C SER A 37 -5.44 -2.37 -21.35
N GLU A 38 -4.76 -1.31 -20.89
CA GLU A 38 -3.62 -1.42 -19.98
C GLU A 38 -4.02 -2.02 -18.63
N LEU A 39 -5.20 -1.67 -18.09
CA LEU A 39 -5.74 -2.29 -16.87
C LEU A 39 -6.02 -3.80 -17.05
N GLN A 40 -6.45 -4.22 -18.24
CA GLN A 40 -6.66 -5.64 -18.54
C GLN A 40 -5.34 -6.38 -18.73
N SER A 41 -4.37 -5.76 -19.42
CA SER A 41 -3.01 -6.29 -19.56
C SER A 41 -2.35 -6.45 -18.20
N MET A 42 -2.49 -5.47 -17.31
CA MET A 42 -2.06 -5.55 -15.91
C MET A 42 -2.61 -6.80 -15.20
N GLU A 43 -3.91 -7.05 -15.26
CA GLU A 43 -4.52 -8.23 -14.62
C GLU A 43 -4.06 -9.55 -15.25
N LYS A 44 -3.81 -9.58 -16.56
CA LYS A 44 -3.27 -10.74 -17.26
C LYS A 44 -1.82 -11.01 -16.84
N GLU A 45 -0.94 -10.02 -16.97
CA GLU A 45 0.48 -10.11 -16.62
C GLU A 45 0.67 -10.50 -15.16
N SER A 46 -0.07 -9.85 -14.24
CA SER A 46 -0.02 -10.16 -12.81
C SER A 46 -0.39 -11.62 -12.50
N ARG A 47 -1.37 -12.17 -13.23
CA ARG A 47 -1.82 -13.57 -13.07
C ARG A 47 -0.78 -14.55 -13.62
N GLU A 48 -0.22 -14.27 -14.79
CA GLU A 48 0.83 -15.08 -15.41
C GLU A 48 2.08 -15.12 -14.52
N TRP A 49 2.52 -13.94 -14.05
CA TRP A 49 3.63 -13.82 -13.10
C TRP A 49 3.36 -14.57 -11.80
N GLN A 50 2.17 -14.45 -11.21
CA GLN A 50 1.84 -15.15 -9.97
C GLN A 50 1.85 -16.68 -10.16
N GLN A 51 1.42 -17.17 -11.33
CA GLN A 51 1.49 -18.59 -11.67
C GLN A 51 2.94 -19.07 -11.79
N GLU A 52 3.77 -18.32 -12.49
CA GLU A 52 5.21 -18.60 -12.61
C GLU A 52 5.90 -18.58 -11.24
N HIS A 53 5.62 -17.56 -10.42
CA HIS A 53 6.13 -17.45 -9.05
C HIS A 53 5.73 -18.65 -8.19
N SER A 54 4.51 -19.17 -8.38
CA SER A 54 4.04 -20.38 -7.68
C SER A 54 4.81 -21.63 -8.08
N ASN A 55 5.19 -21.77 -9.36
CA ASN A 55 5.89 -22.95 -9.87
C ASN A 55 7.30 -23.09 -9.29
N HIS A 56 7.91 -21.96 -8.90
CA HIS A 56 9.22 -21.93 -8.23
C HIS A 56 9.14 -22.15 -6.71
N GLY A 57 7.94 -22.25 -6.15
CA GLY A 57 7.67 -22.40 -4.72
C GLY A 57 7.48 -23.83 -4.25
N PRO A 58 7.31 -24.03 -2.92
CA PRO A 58 6.89 -25.31 -2.38
C PRO A 58 5.55 -25.74 -2.97
N PRO A 59 5.30 -27.05 -3.18
CA PRO A 59 4.01 -27.55 -3.66
C PRO A 59 2.88 -27.14 -2.71
N ARG A 60 1.73 -26.82 -3.30
CA ARG A 60 0.57 -26.25 -2.60
C ARG A 60 -0.66 -27.12 -2.83
N ASN A 61 -1.50 -27.22 -1.80
CA ASN A 61 -2.78 -27.93 -1.85
C ASN A 61 -3.97 -26.98 -2.08
N VAL A 62 -3.72 -25.67 -2.15
CA VAL A 62 -4.73 -24.62 -2.25
C VAL A 62 -4.52 -23.87 -3.57
N PRO A 63 -5.59 -23.58 -4.33
CA PRO A 63 -5.48 -22.81 -5.57
C PRO A 63 -4.94 -21.40 -5.33
N LEU A 64 -4.39 -20.81 -6.39
CA LEU A 64 -4.03 -19.39 -6.40
C LEU A 64 -5.27 -18.52 -6.22
N VAL A 65 -5.05 -17.32 -5.70
CA VAL A 65 -6.09 -16.30 -5.64
C VAL A 65 -6.62 -16.03 -7.05
N ASP A 66 -7.94 -16.06 -7.20
CA ASP A 66 -8.62 -15.68 -8.44
C ASP A 66 -9.16 -14.25 -8.31
N PHE A 67 -9.50 -13.65 -9.45
CA PHE A 67 -10.01 -12.29 -9.54
C PHE A 67 -11.22 -11.99 -8.65
N TYR A 68 -12.01 -13.00 -8.28
CA TYR A 68 -13.16 -12.83 -7.37
C TYR A 68 -12.79 -12.41 -5.95
N GLU A 69 -11.58 -12.70 -5.52
CA GLU A 69 -11.06 -12.29 -4.22
C GLU A 69 -10.52 -10.85 -4.26
N HIS A 70 -10.42 -10.25 -5.45
CA HIS A 70 -10.05 -8.85 -5.60
C HIS A 70 -11.26 -7.97 -5.31
N THR A 71 -11.13 -7.09 -4.32
CA THR A 71 -12.18 -6.10 -4.00
C THR A 71 -11.94 -4.76 -4.70
N LEU A 72 -10.74 -4.54 -5.24
CA LEU A 72 -10.37 -3.38 -6.03
C LEU A 72 -10.46 -3.68 -7.54
N ALA A 73 -11.46 -3.11 -8.22
CA ALA A 73 -11.65 -3.29 -9.65
C ALA A 73 -12.13 -2.00 -10.34
N VAL A 74 -11.77 -1.86 -11.62
CA VAL A 74 -12.24 -0.76 -12.48
C VAL A 74 -13.41 -1.26 -13.31
N THR A 75 -14.50 -0.48 -13.33
CA THR A 75 -15.70 -0.82 -14.10
C THR A 75 -16.08 0.32 -15.04
N VAL A 76 -16.67 -0.04 -16.18
CA VAL A 76 -17.15 0.92 -17.18
C VAL A 76 -18.66 0.83 -17.26
N ARG A 77 -19.33 1.98 -17.25
CA ARG A 77 -20.78 2.07 -17.46
C ARG A 77 -21.06 2.90 -18.70
N SER A 78 -21.76 2.30 -19.66
CA SER A 78 -22.26 3.02 -20.83
C SER A 78 -23.33 4.03 -20.41
N LYS A 79 -23.26 5.25 -20.95
CA LYS A 79 -24.23 6.31 -20.72
C LYS A 79 -24.53 7.01 -22.05
N GLN A 80 -25.81 7.13 -22.39
CA GLN A 80 -26.25 7.91 -23.54
C GLN A 80 -26.25 9.41 -23.18
N ARG A 81 -25.73 10.24 -24.09
CA ARG A 81 -25.67 11.71 -23.97
C ARG A 81 -25.97 12.33 -25.34
N SER A 82 -26.65 13.49 -25.35
CA SER A 82 -26.71 14.36 -26.52
C SER A 82 -25.35 15.04 -26.73
N TRP A 83 -25.01 15.27 -27.99
CA TRP A 83 -23.73 15.84 -28.43
C TRP A 83 -23.87 17.26 -28.98
N ASP A 84 -25.06 17.86 -28.87
CA ASP A 84 -25.38 19.11 -29.56
C ASP A 84 -24.65 20.34 -28.98
N THR A 85 -24.08 20.20 -27.77
CA THR A 85 -23.40 21.28 -27.03
C THR A 85 -21.92 20.99 -26.73
N MET A 86 -21.24 20.15 -27.53
CA MET A 86 -19.83 19.80 -27.30
C MET A 86 -18.86 20.81 -27.93
N PRO A 87 -17.84 21.30 -27.19
CA PRO A 87 -16.76 22.09 -27.75
C PRO A 87 -16.07 21.38 -28.91
N SER A 88 -15.71 22.13 -29.95
CA SER A 88 -15.02 21.62 -31.14
C SER A 88 -13.62 21.04 -30.84
N SER A 89 -13.05 21.38 -29.68
CA SER A 89 -11.74 20.89 -29.21
C SER A 89 -11.77 19.44 -28.71
N VAL A 90 -12.95 18.86 -28.44
CA VAL A 90 -13.05 17.49 -27.91
C VAL A 90 -13.44 16.50 -28.99
N LYS A 91 -12.50 15.61 -29.30
CA LYS A 91 -12.74 14.48 -30.22
C LYS A 91 -13.56 13.38 -29.53
N LYS A 92 -14.46 12.75 -30.29
CA LYS A 92 -15.28 11.62 -29.84
C LYS A 92 -14.46 10.31 -29.89
N PRO A 93 -14.76 9.32 -29.04
CA PRO A 93 -15.57 9.34 -27.81
C PRO A 93 -14.77 9.78 -26.58
N TYR A 94 -15.41 10.42 -25.59
CA TYR A 94 -14.82 10.69 -24.27
C TYR A 94 -15.50 9.88 -23.16
N ALA A 95 -14.76 9.57 -22.10
CA ALA A 95 -15.25 8.93 -20.89
C ALA A 95 -15.27 9.95 -19.74
N THR A 96 -16.27 9.85 -18.85
CA THR A 96 -16.35 10.68 -17.65
C THR A 96 -16.02 9.85 -16.42
N THR A 97 -15.13 10.36 -15.57
CA THR A 97 -14.83 9.78 -14.26
C THR A 97 -14.79 10.88 -13.20
N ALA A 98 -14.81 10.50 -11.93
CA ALA A 98 -14.54 11.43 -10.83
C ALA A 98 -13.04 11.53 -10.60
N MET A 99 -12.56 12.68 -10.11
CA MET A 99 -11.13 12.86 -9.82
C MET A 99 -10.61 11.80 -8.85
N CYS A 100 -11.36 11.47 -7.79
CA CYS A 100 -10.99 10.41 -6.84
C CYS A 100 -10.78 9.06 -7.53
N HIS A 101 -11.71 8.62 -8.38
CA HIS A 101 -11.55 7.38 -9.13
C HIS A 101 -10.32 7.42 -10.05
N LEU A 102 -9.98 8.57 -10.62
CA LEU A 102 -8.78 8.71 -11.45
C LEU A 102 -7.50 8.63 -10.62
N LEU A 103 -7.47 9.24 -9.43
CA LEU A 103 -6.37 9.07 -8.46
C LEU A 103 -6.19 7.58 -8.15
N GLU A 104 -7.29 6.87 -7.90
CA GLU A 104 -7.29 5.45 -7.59
C GLU A 104 -6.75 4.60 -8.76
N ILE A 105 -7.25 4.84 -9.97
CA ILE A 105 -6.81 4.13 -11.19
C ILE A 105 -5.32 4.39 -11.47
N ALA A 106 -4.87 5.64 -11.37
CA ALA A 106 -3.47 6.00 -11.59
C ALA A 106 -2.56 5.23 -10.63
N ALA A 107 -2.93 5.17 -9.36
CA ALA A 107 -2.16 4.48 -8.35
C ALA A 107 -2.19 2.95 -8.54
N MET A 108 -3.32 2.35 -8.94
CA MET A 108 -3.40 0.94 -9.34
C MET A 108 -2.40 0.57 -10.44
N MET A 109 -2.18 1.49 -11.37
CA MET A 109 -1.25 1.33 -12.50
C MET A 109 0.22 1.64 -12.14
N GLY A 110 0.50 2.03 -10.89
CA GLY A 110 1.83 2.44 -10.46
C GLY A 110 2.25 3.82 -10.98
N ILE A 111 1.29 4.69 -11.27
CA ILE A 111 1.49 6.08 -11.69
C ILE A 111 1.43 6.98 -10.45
N TYR A 112 2.43 7.84 -10.26
CA TYR A 112 2.53 8.72 -9.10
C TYR A 112 2.35 10.18 -9.50
N TRP A 113 1.59 10.92 -8.69
CA TRP A 113 1.36 12.34 -8.89
C TRP A 113 2.65 13.14 -8.64
N LYS A 114 3.05 13.94 -9.62
CA LYS A 114 4.18 14.87 -9.54
C LYS A 114 3.70 16.31 -9.34
N GLU A 115 2.54 16.62 -9.89
CA GLU A 115 1.93 17.94 -9.82
C GLU A 115 0.42 17.80 -9.65
N VAL A 116 -0.10 18.45 -8.62
CA VAL A 116 -1.54 18.57 -8.35
C VAL A 116 -1.81 20.04 -8.00
N ASP A 117 -1.91 20.88 -9.03
CA ASP A 117 -2.24 22.29 -8.86
C ASP A 117 -3.73 22.52 -9.13
N ARG A 118 -4.51 22.58 -8.05
CA ARG A 118 -5.96 22.85 -8.11
C ARG A 118 -6.28 24.31 -8.41
N ALA A 119 -5.34 25.23 -8.23
CA ALA A 119 -5.56 26.65 -8.51
C ALA A 119 -5.38 26.95 -10.00
N ARG A 120 -4.47 26.24 -10.67
CA ARG A 120 -4.20 26.37 -12.11
C ARG A 120 -4.85 25.29 -12.96
N ASP A 121 -5.56 24.34 -12.33
CA ASP A 121 -6.10 23.14 -12.96
C ASP A 121 -5.05 22.36 -13.78
N GLN A 122 -3.84 22.27 -13.25
CA GLN A 122 -2.70 21.59 -13.86
C GLN A 122 -2.38 20.32 -13.08
N TYR A 123 -2.38 19.19 -13.79
CA TYR A 123 -2.22 17.88 -13.19
C TYR A 123 -1.22 17.06 -14.00
N ARG A 124 -0.24 16.47 -13.32
CA ARG A 124 0.76 15.59 -13.94
C ARG A 124 1.08 14.43 -13.02
N ALA A 125 0.94 13.22 -13.55
CA ALA A 125 1.39 12.00 -12.91
C ALA A 125 2.22 11.17 -13.88
N GLU A 126 3.23 10.47 -13.36
CA GLU A 126 4.10 9.61 -14.14
C GLU A 126 4.50 8.38 -13.32
N GLY A 127 4.69 7.25 -13.99
CA GLY A 127 5.13 6.02 -13.34
C GLY A 127 4.78 4.78 -14.16
N ASN A 128 5.56 3.72 -13.95
CA ASN A 128 5.37 2.41 -14.58
C ASN A 128 5.18 2.44 -16.11
N GLY A 129 5.88 3.34 -16.81
CA GLY A 129 5.78 3.49 -18.27
C GLY A 129 4.65 4.39 -18.77
N TYR A 130 3.88 5.02 -17.88
CA TYR A 130 2.75 5.89 -18.22
C TYR A 130 2.98 7.33 -17.80
N ILE A 131 2.37 8.25 -18.55
CA ILE A 131 2.20 9.66 -18.19
C ILE A 131 0.71 9.99 -18.25
N LEU A 132 0.18 10.59 -17.19
CA LEU A 132 -1.18 11.10 -17.11
C LEU A 132 -1.12 12.63 -16.95
N THR A 133 -1.71 13.35 -17.88
CA THR A 133 -1.76 14.82 -17.86
C THR A 133 -3.20 15.30 -17.82
N GLY A 134 -3.48 16.32 -17.02
CA GLY A 134 -4.79 16.93 -16.89
C GLY A 134 -4.72 18.44 -17.09
N SER A 135 -5.69 18.99 -17.82
CA SER A 135 -5.83 20.42 -18.06
C SER A 135 -7.30 20.84 -18.12
N ASN A 136 -7.60 22.08 -17.76
CA ASN A 136 -8.96 22.62 -17.87
C ASN A 136 -9.37 22.79 -19.35
N VAL A 137 -10.53 22.24 -19.68
CA VAL A 137 -11.24 22.46 -20.94
C VAL A 137 -12.55 23.16 -20.60
N GLY A 138 -12.71 24.38 -21.13
CA GLY A 138 -13.89 25.22 -20.91
C GLY A 138 -15.19 24.43 -21.13
N GLU A 139 -16.15 24.61 -20.22
CA GLU A 139 -17.48 23.96 -20.18
C GLU A 139 -17.51 22.46 -19.86
N LEU A 140 -16.38 21.75 -19.99
CA LEU A 140 -16.29 20.29 -19.72
C LEU A 140 -15.59 19.94 -18.40
N GLY A 141 -14.82 20.88 -17.85
CA GLY A 141 -14.02 20.67 -16.65
C GLY A 141 -12.62 20.20 -17.00
N ILE A 142 -12.05 19.31 -16.19
CA ILE A 142 -10.66 18.87 -16.37
C ILE A 142 -10.62 17.66 -17.31
N MET A 143 -9.91 17.79 -18.43
CA MET A 143 -9.68 16.70 -19.38
C MET A 143 -8.33 16.05 -19.11
N PHE A 144 -8.36 14.73 -18.94
CA PHE A 144 -7.15 13.92 -18.75
C PHE A 144 -6.78 13.14 -19.99
N THR A 145 -5.47 13.06 -20.27
CA THR A 145 -4.89 12.27 -21.35
C THR A 145 -3.84 11.33 -20.80
N LEU A 146 -3.99 10.03 -21.09
CA LEU A 146 -3.00 9.00 -20.82
C LEU A 146 -2.07 8.85 -22.02
N GLN A 147 -0.77 8.80 -21.76
CA GLN A 147 0.27 8.52 -22.74
C GLN A 147 1.12 7.34 -22.26
N ILE A 148 1.43 6.42 -23.17
CA ILE A 148 2.36 5.32 -22.94
C ILE A 148 3.73 5.79 -23.39
N CYS A 149 4.68 5.87 -22.46
CA CYS A 149 6.03 6.39 -22.69
C CYS A 149 7.11 5.33 -22.47
N GLY A 150 6.76 4.15 -21.96
CA GLY A 150 7.71 3.07 -21.72
C GLY A 150 7.01 1.73 -21.45
N LYS A 151 7.82 0.70 -21.18
CA LYS A 151 7.31 -0.63 -20.82
C LYS A 151 6.81 -0.62 -19.37
N SER A 152 5.58 -1.08 -19.18
CA SER A 152 5.00 -1.36 -17.86
C SER A 152 5.44 -2.74 -17.35
N ARG A 153 5.44 -2.90 -16.03
CA ARG A 153 5.60 -4.20 -15.37
C ARG A 153 4.58 -4.29 -14.25
N PHE A 154 3.90 -5.42 -14.15
CA PHE A 154 2.89 -5.68 -13.12
C PHE A 154 3.19 -7.03 -12.43
N GLU A 155 4.40 -7.12 -11.89
CA GLU A 155 4.93 -8.31 -11.24
C GLU A 155 4.94 -8.09 -9.71
N ASP A 156 6.13 -8.04 -9.09
CA ASP A 156 6.30 -7.76 -7.67
C ASP A 156 5.89 -6.34 -7.27
N ASN A 157 5.80 -5.43 -8.25
CA ASN A 157 5.34 -4.05 -8.13
C ASN A 157 3.82 -3.89 -8.37
N ARG A 158 3.05 -4.97 -8.52
CA ARG A 158 1.58 -4.89 -8.57
C ARG A 158 1.01 -4.52 -7.19
N VAL A 159 0.23 -3.43 -7.15
CA VAL A 159 -0.53 -3.04 -5.95
C VAL A 159 -1.46 -4.18 -5.55
N ILE A 160 -1.53 -4.50 -4.25
CA ILE A 160 -2.48 -5.49 -3.76
C ILE A 160 -3.91 -5.06 -4.10
N PRO A 161 -4.70 -5.89 -4.80
CA PRO A 161 -6.01 -5.50 -5.32
C PRO A 161 -7.13 -5.62 -4.27
N VAL A 162 -6.95 -4.94 -3.14
CA VAL A 162 -7.99 -4.79 -2.10
C VAL A 162 -8.43 -3.33 -1.97
N ASP A 163 -9.72 -3.10 -1.76
CA ASP A 163 -10.33 -1.76 -1.69
C ASP A 163 -9.71 -0.91 -0.58
N GLU A 164 -9.34 -1.51 0.55
CA GLU A 164 -8.70 -0.81 1.68
C GLU A 164 -7.33 -0.21 1.35
N VAL A 165 -6.67 -0.64 0.27
CA VAL A 165 -5.41 -0.03 -0.17
C VAL A 165 -5.59 1.41 -0.66
N LYS A 166 -6.82 1.79 -1.06
CA LYS A 166 -7.12 3.14 -1.53
C LYS A 166 -6.87 4.21 -0.48
N ASP A 167 -7.14 3.88 0.78
CA ASP A 167 -6.99 4.79 1.91
C ASP A 167 -5.52 5.20 2.07
N LEU A 168 -4.60 4.27 1.83
CA LEU A 168 -3.15 4.49 1.94
C LEU A 168 -2.67 5.60 0.99
N TRP A 169 -3.28 5.76 -0.19
CA TRP A 169 -2.89 6.82 -1.13
C TRP A 169 -3.13 8.23 -0.61
N CYS A 170 -4.11 8.37 0.27
CA CYS A 170 -4.49 9.63 0.88
C CYS A 170 -3.87 9.79 2.27
N GLY A 171 -2.92 8.94 2.65
CA GLY A 171 -2.27 8.97 3.96
C GLY A 171 -3.13 8.42 5.11
N PHE A 172 -4.26 7.78 4.81
CA PHE A 172 -5.10 7.13 5.82
C PHE A 172 -4.74 5.67 5.96
N VAL A 173 -4.60 5.20 7.19
CA VAL A 173 -4.27 3.80 7.50
C VAL A 173 -5.34 3.21 8.40
N SER A 174 -6.07 2.21 7.91
CA SER A 174 -6.96 1.40 8.73
C SER A 174 -6.18 0.58 9.75
N THR A 175 -6.61 0.59 11.01
CA THR A 175 -5.97 -0.21 12.07
C THR A 175 -6.65 -1.55 12.31
N LEU A 176 -6.05 -2.39 13.14
CA LEU A 176 -6.65 -3.63 13.64
C LEU A 176 -7.95 -3.41 14.44
N PHE A 177 -8.19 -2.20 14.95
CA PHE A 177 -9.43 -1.86 15.68
C PHE A 177 -10.56 -1.35 14.80
N TRP A 178 -10.36 -1.32 13.48
CA TRP A 178 -11.38 -0.90 12.55
C TRP A 178 -12.52 -1.93 12.46
N SER A 179 -13.75 -1.50 12.73
CA SER A 179 -14.93 -2.36 12.70
C SER A 179 -15.53 -2.46 11.29
N LYS A 180 -15.57 -3.69 10.76
CA LYS A 180 -16.24 -4.05 9.49
C LYS A 180 -17.74 -3.75 9.46
N VAL A 181 -18.37 -3.49 10.63
CA VAL A 181 -19.81 -3.20 10.75
C VAL A 181 -20.15 -1.79 10.27
N ARG A 182 -19.17 -0.87 10.21
CA ARG A 182 -19.32 0.43 9.51
C ARG A 182 -19.13 0.22 8.01
N ASP A 183 -20.17 -0.39 7.44
CA ASP A 183 -20.53 -0.63 6.06
C ASP A 183 -19.56 -0.26 4.92
N ARG A 184 -19.31 -1.27 4.08
CA ARG A 184 -19.15 -1.39 2.60
C ARG A 184 -19.16 -0.15 1.67
N GLY A 185 -18.78 1.04 2.12
CA GLY A 185 -18.84 2.22 1.28
C GLY A 185 -18.14 3.42 1.87
N ARG A 186 -16.83 3.51 1.60
CA ARG A 186 -15.97 4.70 1.79
C ARG A 186 -15.79 5.11 3.26
N ILE A 187 -14.66 5.74 3.55
CA ILE A 187 -14.48 6.53 4.77
C ILE A 187 -15.60 7.58 4.76
N VAL A 188 -16.62 7.40 5.60
CA VAL A 188 -17.59 8.45 5.88
C VAL A 188 -16.90 9.41 6.83
N PHE A 189 -16.30 10.45 6.27
CA PHE A 189 -15.96 11.64 7.04
C PHE A 189 -17.28 12.25 7.53
N SER A 190 -17.76 11.79 8.69
CA SER A 190 -18.53 12.71 9.52
C SER A 190 -17.63 13.92 9.73
N ASN A 191 -18.18 15.13 9.81
CA ASN A 191 -17.39 16.35 10.08
C ASN A 191 -16.59 16.28 11.40
N GLU A 192 -16.78 15.21 12.18
CA GLU A 192 -15.96 14.79 13.31
C GLU A 192 -15.11 13.58 12.86
N TYR A 193 -13.81 13.78 12.70
CA TYR A 193 -12.86 12.67 12.66
C TYR A 193 -13.13 11.80 13.89
N PRO A 194 -13.30 10.48 13.73
CA PRO A 194 -13.52 9.65 14.88
C PRO A 194 -12.30 9.80 15.80
N ASN A 195 -12.51 10.26 17.04
CA ASN A 195 -11.50 10.31 18.10
C ASN A 195 -11.12 8.89 18.58
N ASP A 196 -11.10 7.94 17.66
CA ASP A 196 -10.87 6.54 17.93
C ASP A 196 -9.68 6.03 17.10
N LEU A 197 -8.95 5.06 17.65
CA LEU A 197 -7.80 4.46 16.99
C LEU A 197 -8.20 3.55 15.80
N SER A 198 -9.32 3.78 15.13
CA SER A 198 -9.71 2.98 13.96
C SER A 198 -8.92 3.36 12.71
N PHE A 199 -8.45 4.62 12.63
CA PHE A 199 -7.65 5.13 11.54
C PHE A 199 -6.46 5.94 12.05
N LEU A 200 -5.36 5.89 11.31
CA LEU A 200 -4.19 6.75 11.51
C LEU A 200 -4.06 7.70 10.33
N MET A 201 -3.64 8.93 10.57
CA MET A 201 -3.39 9.93 9.53
C MET A 201 -1.89 10.17 9.43
N LEU A 202 -1.28 9.72 8.34
CA LEU A 202 0.17 9.73 8.17
C LEU A 202 0.64 10.51 6.93
N GLY A 203 -0.27 11.15 6.19
CA GLY A 203 0.00 11.79 4.89
C GLY A 203 0.94 13.00 4.95
N SER A 204 1.05 13.64 6.11
CA SER A 204 1.89 14.81 6.34
C SER A 204 2.42 14.85 7.78
N PHE A 205 3.46 15.65 8.02
CA PHE A 205 4.01 15.84 9.37
C PHE A 205 2.97 16.35 10.38
N ASN A 206 2.04 17.20 9.94
CA ASN A 206 0.96 17.70 10.81
C ASN A 206 -0.04 16.60 11.16
N GLU A 207 -0.46 15.79 10.18
CA GLU A 207 -1.35 14.65 10.41
C GLU A 207 -0.70 13.60 11.31
N ILE A 208 0.61 13.36 11.16
CA ILE A 208 1.37 12.47 12.05
C ILE A 208 1.34 13.04 13.48
N ALA A 209 1.56 14.34 13.66
CA ALA A 209 1.51 14.98 14.97
C ALA A 209 0.10 14.92 15.60
N GLU A 210 -0.96 15.03 14.80
CA GLU A 210 -2.35 14.83 15.25
C GLU A 210 -2.60 13.37 15.65
N THR A 211 -2.05 12.41 14.90
CA THR A 211 -2.10 10.98 15.25
C THR A 211 -1.38 10.70 16.57
N MET A 212 -0.26 11.38 16.87
CA MET A 212 0.38 11.29 18.19
C MET A 212 -0.56 11.79 19.31
N GLY A 213 -1.29 12.86 19.06
CA GLY A 213 -2.33 13.36 19.98
C GLY A 213 -3.47 12.35 20.19
N LEU A 214 -3.91 11.67 19.13
CA LEU A 214 -4.93 10.60 19.20
C LEU A 214 -4.47 9.41 20.06
N ILE A 215 -3.18 9.09 20.04
CA ILE A 215 -2.54 8.06 20.88
C ILE A 215 -2.34 8.56 22.32
N GLU A 216 -2.68 9.81 22.63
CA GLU A 216 -2.49 10.49 23.91
C GLU A 216 -1.01 10.70 24.28
N CYS A 217 -0.12 10.79 23.29
CA CYS A 217 1.26 11.23 23.53
C CYS A 217 1.28 12.67 24.05
N ASN A 218 2.27 13.00 24.88
CA ASN A 218 2.46 14.35 25.36
C ASN A 218 2.74 15.35 24.21
N THR A 219 2.53 16.64 24.49
CA THR A 219 2.65 17.72 23.50
C THR A 219 4.06 17.80 22.89
N ASP A 220 5.10 17.54 23.69
CA ASP A 220 6.49 17.55 23.23
C ASP A 220 6.74 16.47 22.17
N THR A 221 6.19 15.28 22.39
CA THR A 221 6.29 14.13 21.47
C THR A 221 5.63 14.44 20.13
N ALA A 222 4.43 15.03 20.15
CA ALA A 222 3.76 15.47 18.92
C ALA A 222 4.53 16.60 18.21
N ASN A 223 5.17 17.49 18.96
CA ASN A 223 5.91 18.61 18.41
C ASN A 223 7.23 18.24 17.72
N TYR A 224 7.80 17.06 17.99
CA TYR A 224 8.95 16.60 17.22
C TYR A 224 8.65 16.56 15.72
N PHE A 225 7.46 16.11 15.31
CA PHE A 225 7.08 16.08 13.88
C PHE A 225 6.87 17.46 13.26
N ARG A 226 6.61 18.50 14.08
CA ARG A 226 6.50 19.89 13.61
C ARG A 226 7.84 20.62 13.62
N THR A 227 8.87 20.03 14.21
CA THR A 227 10.20 20.62 14.36
C THR A 227 11.09 20.18 13.20
N TYR A 228 11.67 21.14 12.50
CA TYR A 228 12.46 20.88 11.28
C TYR A 228 13.71 20.01 11.53
N ASP A 229 14.43 20.24 12.64
CA ASP A 229 15.68 19.54 12.95
C ASP A 229 15.51 18.27 13.82
N ALA A 230 14.27 17.88 14.10
CA ALA A 230 14.02 16.71 14.94
C ALA A 230 14.25 15.42 14.16
N LYS A 231 14.84 14.42 14.83
CA LYS A 231 15.00 13.07 14.30
C LYS A 231 13.71 12.29 14.50
N HIS A 232 13.17 11.75 13.41
CA HIS A 232 11.90 11.00 13.41
C HIS A 232 12.06 9.50 13.19
N GLY A 233 13.29 8.99 13.23
CA GLY A 233 13.57 7.57 13.03
C GLY A 233 15.02 7.22 13.31
N HIS A 234 15.24 5.94 13.60
CA HIS A 234 16.57 5.35 13.74
C HIS A 234 16.85 4.42 12.55
N LEU A 235 16.32 3.20 12.60
CA LEU A 235 16.41 2.18 11.55
C LEU A 235 15.31 2.42 10.52
N PHE A 236 14.10 2.71 11.01
CA PHE A 236 12.98 3.15 10.20
C PHE A 236 12.40 4.44 10.79
N PRO A 237 11.81 5.29 9.95
CA PRO A 237 10.92 6.35 10.41
C PRO A 237 9.80 5.77 11.28
N LEU A 238 9.57 6.40 12.42
CA LEU A 238 8.57 5.97 13.41
C LEU A 238 7.14 5.78 12.86
N PRO A 239 6.66 6.56 11.87
CA PRO A 239 5.35 6.29 11.27
C PRO A 239 5.23 4.89 10.65
N PHE A 240 6.33 4.31 10.18
CA PHE A 240 6.32 2.94 9.70
C PHE A 240 6.26 1.90 10.82
N GLU A 241 6.85 2.19 11.98
CA GLU A 241 6.65 1.36 13.17
C GLU A 241 5.20 1.41 13.61
N LEU A 242 4.58 2.59 13.59
CA LEU A 242 3.17 2.74 13.93
C LEU A 242 2.28 1.95 12.97
N LEU A 243 2.58 2.04 11.66
CA LEU A 243 1.94 1.24 10.62
C LEU A 243 2.11 -0.26 10.87
N GLY A 244 3.31 -0.71 11.28
CA GLY A 244 3.58 -2.12 11.58
C GLY A 244 2.94 -2.62 12.88
N MET A 245 2.77 -1.75 13.88
CA MET A 245 2.17 -2.10 15.18
C MET A 245 0.64 -2.14 15.14
N LEU A 246 0.01 -1.19 14.43
CA LEU A 246 -1.44 -0.99 14.46
C LEU A 246 -2.13 -1.23 13.13
N GLY A 247 -1.41 -1.14 12.01
CA GLY A 247 -1.98 -1.23 10.67
C GLY A 247 -2.60 -2.60 10.41
N LYS A 248 -3.76 -2.60 9.75
CA LYS A 248 -4.43 -3.83 9.33
C LYS A 248 -3.62 -4.56 8.27
N THR A 249 -3.52 -5.89 8.37
CA THR A 249 -2.93 -6.72 7.33
C THR A 249 -3.79 -6.69 6.05
N LEU A 250 -3.27 -6.10 4.97
CA LEU A 250 -3.98 -5.96 3.68
C LEU A 250 -3.66 -7.07 2.67
N ARG A 251 -2.80 -8.03 3.03
CA ARG A 251 -2.38 -9.12 2.15
C ARG A 251 -3.57 -10.04 1.82
N ILE A 252 -3.72 -10.42 0.55
CA ILE A 252 -4.66 -11.49 0.17
C ILE A 252 -3.98 -12.85 0.39
N ARG A 253 -4.65 -13.76 1.10
CA ARG A 253 -4.17 -15.13 1.32
C ARG A 253 -3.99 -15.84 -0.01
N ASN A 254 -2.97 -16.69 -0.08
CA ASN A 254 -2.61 -17.42 -1.29
C ASN A 254 -2.13 -16.56 -2.48
N SER A 255 -1.87 -15.27 -2.27
CA SER A 255 -1.36 -14.36 -3.29
C SER A 255 0.14 -14.07 -3.15
N ALA A 256 0.79 -13.78 -4.28
CA ALA A 256 2.17 -13.29 -4.34
C ALA A 256 2.28 -11.76 -4.23
N PHE A 257 1.16 -11.04 -4.33
CA PHE A 257 1.16 -9.57 -4.28
C PHE A 257 1.53 -9.06 -2.89
N ARG A 258 2.42 -8.07 -2.86
CA ARG A 258 3.00 -7.50 -1.63
C ARG A 258 3.12 -5.98 -1.66
N MET A 259 2.93 -5.34 -2.81
CA MET A 259 3.17 -3.92 -2.91
C MET A 259 2.03 -3.14 -2.25
N LEU A 260 2.38 -2.39 -1.22
CA LEU A 260 1.54 -1.36 -0.64
C LEU A 260 1.99 0.01 -1.11
N PRO A 261 1.06 0.93 -1.36
CA PRO A 261 1.38 2.35 -1.49
C PRO A 261 1.93 2.88 -0.17
N ASN A 262 2.79 3.88 -0.26
CA ASN A 262 3.36 4.53 0.92
C ASN A 262 2.40 5.62 1.44
N PRO A 263 1.81 5.47 2.63
CA PRO A 263 0.88 6.46 3.19
C PRO A 263 1.60 7.60 3.91
N THR A 264 2.94 7.66 3.86
CA THR A 264 3.75 8.59 4.65
C THR A 264 4.59 9.51 3.77
N PRO A 265 4.99 10.70 4.26
CA PRO A 265 5.95 11.56 3.56
C PRO A 265 7.38 11.00 3.56
N TYR A 266 7.65 9.96 4.35
CA TYR A 266 8.99 9.36 4.43
C TYR A 266 9.24 8.38 3.29
N HIS A 267 10.47 8.29 2.83
CA HIS A 267 10.85 7.29 1.86
C HIS A 267 11.01 5.90 2.52
N TRP A 268 10.37 4.88 1.94
CA TRP A 268 10.57 3.48 2.34
C TRP A 268 11.78 2.89 1.63
N ASP A 269 12.91 2.74 2.35
CA ASP A 269 14.08 2.03 1.81
C ASP A 269 13.86 0.51 1.84
N LYS A 270 13.80 -0.10 0.65
CA LYS A 270 13.62 -1.54 0.49
C LYS A 270 14.92 -2.33 0.70
N ASN A 271 16.08 -1.67 0.63
CA ASN A 271 17.38 -2.34 0.70
C ASN A 271 17.82 -2.64 2.15
N SER A 272 17.27 -1.90 3.11
CA SER A 272 17.61 -2.04 4.53
C SER A 272 16.85 -3.16 5.24
N PHE A 273 15.90 -3.84 4.57
CA PHE A 273 14.99 -4.79 5.21
C PHE A 273 15.05 -6.20 4.61
N ASN A 274 15.40 -7.19 5.45
CA ASN A 274 15.35 -8.61 5.10
C ASN A 274 14.47 -9.37 6.11
N ILE A 275 13.31 -9.88 5.66
CA ILE A 275 12.37 -10.58 6.53
C ILE A 275 12.99 -11.83 7.17
N ARG A 276 13.92 -12.49 6.48
CA ARG A 276 14.52 -13.74 6.96
C ARG A 276 15.41 -13.47 8.16
N GLU A 277 16.21 -12.42 8.08
CA GLU A 277 17.09 -11.98 9.16
C GLU A 277 16.28 -11.43 10.33
N LEU A 278 15.28 -10.59 10.06
CA LEU A 278 14.39 -10.05 11.09
C LEU A 278 13.71 -11.17 11.89
N LEU A 279 13.12 -12.15 11.21
CA LEU A 279 12.41 -13.24 11.88
C LEU A 279 13.36 -14.18 12.64
N MET A 280 14.59 -14.36 12.16
CA MET A 280 15.62 -15.11 12.88
C MET A 280 16.05 -14.38 14.16
N GLU A 281 16.30 -13.08 14.09
CA GLU A 281 16.67 -12.27 15.25
C GLU A 281 15.49 -12.14 16.24
N TYR A 282 14.26 -11.96 15.75
CA TYR A 282 13.05 -12.00 16.58
C TYR A 282 12.94 -13.30 17.37
N ARG A 283 13.10 -14.46 16.70
CA ARG A 283 13.09 -15.77 17.36
C ARG A 283 14.22 -15.90 18.38
N LYS A 284 15.41 -15.36 18.08
CA LYS A 284 16.56 -15.39 18.99
C LYS A 284 16.25 -14.59 20.25
N ARG A 285 15.76 -13.36 20.11
CA ARG A 285 15.47 -12.44 21.21
C ARG A 285 14.33 -12.92 22.11
N ILE A 286 13.28 -13.48 21.54
CA ILE A 286 12.15 -13.97 22.34
C ILE A 286 12.46 -15.29 23.09
N GLY A 287 13.44 -16.06 22.60
CA GLY A 287 13.93 -17.26 23.25
C GLY A 287 15.14 -17.04 24.15
N ASP A 288 15.59 -15.79 24.30
CA ASP A 288 16.76 -15.45 25.10
C ASP A 288 16.37 -15.44 26.58
N THR A 289 16.92 -16.36 27.36
CA THR A 289 16.69 -16.48 28.81
C THR A 289 17.28 -15.31 29.61
N GLU A 290 18.16 -14.49 29.01
CA GLU A 290 18.66 -13.26 29.63
C GLU A 290 17.70 -12.08 29.50
N ALA A 291 16.69 -12.17 28.63
CA ALA A 291 15.60 -11.21 28.64
C ALA A 291 14.74 -11.50 29.87
N ASP A 292 14.52 -10.50 30.74
CA ASP A 292 13.63 -10.55 31.91
C ASP A 292 12.14 -10.71 31.51
N LEU A 293 11.83 -11.60 30.56
CA LEU A 293 10.47 -11.90 30.14
C LEU A 293 9.85 -12.85 31.16
N PRO A 294 8.74 -12.46 31.81
CA PRO A 294 8.07 -13.35 32.74
C PRO A 294 7.52 -14.58 31.98
N PRO A 295 7.56 -15.78 32.59
CA PRO A 295 7.04 -17.00 31.98
C PRO A 295 5.51 -17.00 32.00
N VAL A 296 4.90 -16.19 31.15
CA VAL A 296 3.46 -16.10 30.96
C VAL A 296 3.04 -16.90 29.72
N PRO A 297 1.83 -17.51 29.70
CA PRO A 297 1.37 -18.33 28.58
C PRO A 297 1.44 -17.64 27.20
N GLN A 298 1.29 -16.31 27.19
CA GLN A 298 1.37 -15.50 25.98
C GLN A 298 2.78 -15.48 25.38
N ILE A 299 3.83 -15.43 26.22
CA ILE A 299 5.21 -15.47 25.77
C ILE A 299 5.53 -16.87 25.20
N GLU A 300 5.06 -17.94 25.86
CA GLU A 300 5.19 -19.30 25.33
C GLU A 300 4.51 -19.46 23.96
N ALA A 301 3.31 -18.87 23.79
CA ALA A 301 2.61 -18.85 22.52
C ALA A 301 3.41 -18.11 21.42
N LEU A 302 3.99 -16.94 21.76
CA LEU A 302 4.82 -16.19 20.83
C LEU A 302 6.11 -16.94 20.45
N ILE A 303 6.74 -17.66 21.39
CA ILE A 303 7.88 -18.55 21.09
C ILE A 303 7.43 -19.66 20.13
N GLY A 304 6.26 -20.27 20.34
CA GLY A 304 5.66 -21.25 19.44
C GLY A 304 5.43 -20.70 18.03
N HIS A 305 4.92 -19.46 17.93
CA HIS A 305 4.75 -18.75 16.67
C HIS A 305 6.09 -18.48 15.97
N ALA A 306 7.09 -17.99 16.69
CA ALA A 306 8.43 -17.74 16.17
C ALA A 306 9.08 -19.02 15.62
N ASN A 307 8.94 -20.15 16.33
CA ASN A 307 9.42 -21.45 15.86
C ASN A 307 8.72 -21.91 14.58
N THR A 308 7.41 -21.67 14.47
CA THR A 308 6.63 -21.95 13.25
C THR A 308 7.15 -21.14 12.06
N LEU A 309 7.42 -19.84 12.26
CA LEU A 309 7.97 -18.96 11.23
C LEU A 309 9.38 -19.39 10.80
N VAL A 310 10.25 -19.75 11.74
CA VAL A 310 11.60 -20.24 11.43
C VAL A 310 11.56 -21.56 10.65
N ALA A 311 10.62 -22.46 10.98
CA ALA A 311 10.43 -23.69 10.23
C ALA A 311 9.98 -23.40 8.79
N ALA A 312 9.04 -22.47 8.59
CA ALA A 312 8.59 -22.04 7.28
C ALA A 312 9.73 -21.39 6.47
N LEU A 313 10.55 -20.54 7.10
CA LEU A 313 11.73 -19.91 6.48
C LEU A 313 12.76 -20.95 6.01
N LYS A 314 13.05 -21.96 6.83
CA LYS A 314 13.97 -23.05 6.46
C LYS A 314 13.45 -23.84 5.26
N LYS A 315 12.15 -24.16 5.24
CA LYS A 315 11.51 -24.83 4.12
C LYS A 315 11.60 -23.99 2.85
N ASP A 316 11.30 -22.69 2.96
CA ASP A 316 11.31 -21.75 1.86
C ASP A 316 12.71 -21.55 1.24
N LYS A 317 13.78 -21.55 2.05
CA LYS A 317 15.17 -21.48 1.57
C LYS A 317 15.58 -22.63 0.64
N ASN A 318 14.87 -23.76 0.69
CA ASN A 318 15.17 -24.92 -0.15
C ASN A 318 14.61 -24.78 -1.58
N PHE A 319 13.86 -23.72 -1.86
CA PHE A 319 13.24 -23.45 -3.16
C PHE A 319 13.86 -22.22 -3.80
N ASN A 320 13.95 -22.21 -5.14
CA ASN A 320 14.49 -21.08 -5.90
C ASN A 320 13.42 -20.01 -6.17
N THR A 321 12.58 -19.72 -5.17
CA THR A 321 11.47 -18.78 -5.35
C THR A 321 12.01 -17.34 -5.36
N PRO A 322 11.67 -16.51 -6.37
CA PRO A 322 12.08 -15.11 -6.41
C PRO A 322 11.60 -14.31 -5.18
N GLY A 323 12.47 -14.03 -4.22
CA GLY A 323 12.09 -13.37 -2.97
C GLY A 323 11.49 -14.32 -1.93
N TYR A 324 10.15 -14.36 -1.80
CA TYR A 324 9.44 -15.13 -0.78
C TYR A 324 8.32 -15.99 -1.37
N SER A 325 8.22 -17.25 -0.97
CA SER A 325 7.12 -18.10 -1.41
C SER A 325 5.79 -17.75 -0.74
N MET A 326 4.71 -18.02 -1.45
CA MET A 326 3.35 -17.81 -0.94
C MET A 326 3.07 -18.59 0.36
N PRO A 327 3.48 -19.87 0.52
CA PRO A 327 3.33 -20.58 1.80
C PRO A 327 4.04 -19.91 2.99
N LEU A 328 5.23 -19.33 2.79
CA LEU A 328 5.92 -18.56 3.83
C LEU A 328 5.09 -17.34 4.22
N LEU A 329 4.65 -16.57 3.21
CA LEU A 329 3.88 -15.35 3.45
C LEU A 329 2.51 -15.62 4.08
N ASP A 330 1.86 -16.74 3.73
CA ASP A 330 0.62 -17.18 4.38
C ASP A 330 0.86 -17.62 5.84
N THR A 331 2.03 -18.21 6.13
CA THR A 331 2.43 -18.51 7.51
C THR A 331 2.65 -17.24 8.33
N VAL A 332 3.31 -16.23 7.75
CA VAL A 332 3.47 -14.91 8.38
C VAL A 332 2.10 -14.29 8.66
N HIS A 333 1.21 -14.26 7.66
CA HIS A 333 -0.15 -13.76 7.82
C HIS A 333 -0.90 -14.49 8.95
N ASN A 334 -0.86 -15.82 9.00
CA ASN A 334 -1.49 -16.60 10.05
C ASN A 334 -0.99 -16.27 11.46
N VAL A 335 0.29 -15.95 11.61
CA VAL A 335 0.85 -15.54 12.90
C VAL A 335 0.40 -14.14 13.26
N LEU A 336 0.42 -13.21 12.30
CA LEU A 336 -0.09 -11.85 12.50
C LEU A 336 -1.55 -11.85 12.93
N ASP A 337 -2.42 -12.65 12.29
CA ASP A 337 -3.84 -12.76 12.68
C ASP A 337 -4.01 -13.18 14.15
N LYS A 338 -3.15 -14.06 14.66
CA LYS A 338 -3.19 -14.47 16.07
C LYS A 338 -2.74 -13.37 17.01
N CYS A 339 -1.73 -12.60 16.62
CA CYS A 339 -1.29 -11.42 17.36
C CYS A 339 -2.38 -10.35 17.37
N ASP A 340 -2.97 -10.06 16.22
CA ASP A 340 -4.07 -9.10 16.06
C ASP A 340 -5.27 -9.50 16.92
N TRP A 341 -5.64 -10.78 16.93
CA TRP A 341 -6.72 -11.30 17.77
C TRP A 341 -6.46 -11.06 19.26
N PHE A 342 -5.25 -11.36 19.72
CA PHE A 342 -4.85 -11.10 21.11
C PHE A 342 -4.90 -9.61 21.47
N LEU A 343 -4.41 -8.73 20.58
CA LEU A 343 -4.45 -7.27 20.79
C LEU A 343 -5.89 -6.75 20.82
N MET A 344 -6.78 -7.30 19.99
CA MET A 344 -8.20 -6.98 20.00
C MET A 344 -8.89 -7.44 21.30
N GLU A 345 -8.54 -8.60 21.84
CA GLU A 345 -9.10 -9.13 23.10
C GLU A 345 -8.68 -8.33 24.33
N ILE A 346 -7.40 -7.93 24.41
CA ILE A 346 -6.88 -7.10 25.51
C ILE A 346 -7.61 -5.76 25.60
N GLY A 347 -8.00 -5.22 24.46
CA GLY A 347 -8.72 -3.96 24.36
C GLY A 347 -7.83 -2.79 23.96
N ARG A 348 -8.49 -1.83 23.30
CA ARG A 348 -7.87 -0.68 22.65
C ARG A 348 -7.07 0.21 23.61
N ASP A 349 -7.52 0.39 24.84
CA ASP A 349 -6.92 1.34 25.78
C ASP A 349 -5.53 0.89 26.26
N LEU A 350 -5.34 -0.40 26.51
CA LEU A 350 -4.02 -0.91 26.92
C LEU A 350 -3.04 -0.90 25.74
N VAL A 351 -3.50 -1.26 24.54
CA VAL A 351 -2.68 -1.16 23.33
C VAL A 351 -2.27 0.29 23.07
N ARG A 352 -3.20 1.24 23.19
CA ARG A 352 -2.90 2.67 23.08
C ARG A 352 -1.84 3.10 24.09
N MET A 353 -1.95 2.66 25.34
CA MET A 353 -0.97 2.99 26.39
C MET A 353 0.43 2.48 26.04
N VAL A 354 0.56 1.22 25.61
CA VAL A 354 1.86 0.64 25.24
C VAL A 354 2.46 1.36 24.03
N VAL A 355 1.66 1.64 23.01
CA VAL A 355 2.09 2.42 21.83
C VAL A 355 2.52 3.81 22.26
N ARG A 356 1.75 4.51 23.10
CA ARG A 356 2.11 5.82 23.63
C ARG A 356 3.49 5.80 24.28
N GLU A 357 3.73 4.89 25.23
CA GLU A 357 5.01 4.83 25.93
C GLU A 357 6.18 4.52 24.96
N HIS A 358 5.99 3.61 24.00
CA HIS A 358 6.99 3.33 22.96
C HIS A 358 7.40 4.58 22.18
N PHE A 359 6.43 5.36 21.72
CA PHE A 359 6.71 6.56 20.90
C PHE A 359 7.29 7.70 21.72
N GLN A 360 6.84 7.90 22.96
CA GLN A 360 7.40 8.93 23.84
C GLN A 360 8.88 8.63 24.16
N GLU A 361 9.20 7.40 24.54
CA GLU A 361 10.58 7.01 24.84
C GLU A 361 11.45 6.97 23.58
N GLY A 362 10.95 6.41 22.47
CA GLY A 362 11.67 6.34 21.20
C GLY A 362 12.05 7.71 20.66
N LEU A 363 11.10 8.67 20.63
CA LEU A 363 11.37 10.04 20.17
C LEU A 363 12.32 10.78 21.11
N LYS A 364 12.15 10.61 22.42
CA LYS A 364 13.03 11.23 23.41
C LYS A 364 14.47 10.75 23.25
N LEU A 365 14.70 9.44 23.20
CA LEU A 365 16.05 8.86 23.04
C LEU A 365 16.74 9.34 21.77
N MET A 366 16.01 9.53 20.67
CA MET A 366 16.58 10.01 19.41
C MET A 366 16.94 11.50 19.41
N ASN A 367 16.26 12.29 20.24
CA ASN A 367 16.37 13.76 20.26
C ASN A 367 17.03 14.30 21.54
N ASP A 368 17.34 13.45 22.51
CA ASP A 368 18.09 13.81 23.71
C ASP A 368 19.51 14.27 23.35
N LYS A 369 19.78 15.56 23.58
CA LYS A 369 21.07 16.20 23.29
C LYS A 369 22.19 15.79 24.26
N SER A 370 21.83 15.13 25.37
CA SER A 370 22.73 14.74 26.46
C SER A 370 23.84 13.76 26.05
N GLY A 371 23.71 13.07 24.90
CA GLY A 371 24.75 12.18 24.36
C GLY A 371 25.68 12.83 23.33
N ALA A 372 25.32 13.99 22.77
CA ALA A 372 26.12 14.67 21.75
C ALA A 372 27.22 15.57 22.34
N ASP A 373 27.00 16.13 23.53
CA ASP A 373 27.96 17.01 24.22
C ASP A 373 29.07 16.24 24.97
N ALA A 374 29.04 14.90 24.99
CA ALA A 374 30.07 14.07 25.63
C ALA A 374 31.29 13.80 24.72
N LEU A 375 31.20 14.11 23.43
CA LEU A 375 32.34 14.08 22.50
C LEU A 375 32.78 15.51 22.26
N GLY A 376 33.67 15.99 23.13
CA GLY A 376 34.33 17.28 22.97
C GLY A 376 34.99 17.43 21.59
N PRO A 377 35.26 18.67 21.15
CA PRO A 377 35.77 18.94 19.81
C PRO A 377 37.07 18.15 19.56
N PRO A 378 37.29 17.63 18.34
CA PRO A 378 38.50 16.90 18.02
C PRO A 378 39.71 17.79 18.27
N GLN A 379 40.64 17.32 19.11
CA GLN A 379 41.93 17.95 19.26
C GLN A 379 42.65 17.87 17.91
N ALA A 380 42.87 19.03 17.29
CA ALA A 380 43.64 19.14 16.06
C ALA A 380 45.13 18.87 16.35
N PRO A 381 45.87 18.25 15.40
CA PRO A 381 47.32 18.08 15.51
C PRO A 381 48.09 19.40 15.45
#